data_AF-A0A2V9LVA6-F1
#
_entry.id   AF-A0A2V9LVA6-F1
#
_cell.length_a   1.000
_cell.length_b   1.000
_cell.length_c   1.000
_cell.angle_alpha   90.00
_cell.angle_beta   90.00
_cell.angle_gamma   90.00
#
_symmetry.space_group_name_H-M   'P 1'
#
loop_
_entity.id
_entity.type
_entity.pdbx_description
1 polymer ?
#
loop_
_entity_poly.entity_id
_entity_poly.type
_entity_poly.pdbx_seq_one_letter_code
_entity_poly.pdbx_strand_id
1 'polypeptide(L)'
;MNLANLSRASVGTFDDNQYTISIDKRLSAKDKVTGRWFSSVFDSIQPFGTSSTLPFQRTFPNTNRFLKLGWTRELSATKINDFRYGFNRFTFSQVPDEPISLSDIGAVR
;
A
#
# COMPACT_ATOMS: atom_id res chain seq x y z
N MET A 1 35.00 -11.14 -27.85
CA MET A 1 34.64 -9.71 -27.81
C MET A 1 33.89 -9.49 -26.51
N ASN A 2 34.48 -8.78 -25.55
CA ASN A 2 33.88 -8.57 -24.23
C ASN A 2 32.95 -7.35 -24.35
N LEU A 3 31.67 -7.58 -24.62
CA LEU A 3 30.66 -6.52 -24.65
C LEU A 3 30.43 -6.11 -23.19
N ALA A 4 30.87 -4.90 -22.83
CA ALA A 4 30.59 -4.35 -21.52
C ALA A 4 29.08 -4.25 -21.31
N ASN A 5 28.58 -4.75 -20.18
CA ASN A 5 27.17 -4.61 -19.80
C ASN A 5 26.86 -3.14 -19.51
N LEU A 6 26.13 -2.48 -20.42
CA LEU A 6 25.58 -1.15 -20.20
C LEU A 6 24.18 -1.29 -19.60
N SER A 7 24.04 -1.03 -18.29
CA SER A 7 22.72 -0.94 -17.67
C SER A 7 22.26 0.51 -17.61
N ARG A 8 21.13 0.83 -18.27
CA ARG A 8 20.41 2.09 -18.07
C ARG A 8 19.39 1.88 -16.96
N ALA A 9 19.39 2.74 -15.94
CA ALA A 9 18.40 2.77 -14.89
C ALA A 9 17.80 4.17 -14.82
N SER A 10 16.51 4.29 -14.51
CA SER A 10 15.89 5.57 -14.23
C SER A 10 16.30 6.08 -12.84
N VAL A 11 16.06 7.36 -12.55
CA VAL A 11 16.37 7.95 -11.24
C VAL A 11 15.41 7.38 -10.20
N GLY A 12 15.91 7.13 -8.98
CA GLY A 12 15.06 6.65 -7.90
C GLY A 12 14.03 7.69 -7.52
N THR A 13 12.76 7.31 -7.59
CA THR A 13 11.63 8.17 -7.22
C THR A 13 10.72 7.45 -6.26
N PHE A 14 9.90 8.22 -5.56
CA PHE A 14 8.76 7.71 -4.81
C PHE A 14 7.59 8.67 -4.97
N ASP A 15 6.39 8.12 -4.99
CA ASP A 15 5.12 8.83 -4.92
C ASP A 15 4.27 8.20 -3.82
N ASP A 16 3.61 9.04 -3.02
CA ASP A 16 2.72 8.58 -1.96
C ASP A 16 1.50 9.48 -1.87
N ASN A 17 0.36 8.93 -2.26
CA ASN A 17 -0.93 9.57 -2.07
C ASN A 17 -1.65 8.95 -0.88
N GLN A 18 -1.57 9.64 0.24
CA GLN A 18 -2.12 9.19 1.51
C GLN A 18 -3.13 10.18 2.08
N TYR A 19 -4.25 9.66 2.58
CA TYR A 19 -5.20 10.43 3.36
C TYR A 19 -5.77 9.64 4.54
N THR A 20 -6.25 10.38 5.53
CA THR A 20 -6.97 9.86 6.69
C THR A 20 -8.22 10.68 6.92
N ILE A 21 -9.36 10.01 7.10
CA ILE A 21 -10.61 10.62 7.55
C ILE A 21 -10.93 10.02 8.91
N SER A 22 -11.18 10.89 9.89
CA SER A 22 -11.60 10.46 11.23
C SER A 22 -12.87 11.19 11.64
N ILE A 23 -13.78 10.45 12.28
CA ILE A 23 -14.98 10.98 12.90
C ILE A 23 -15.06 10.46 14.33
N ASP A 24 -15.32 11.35 15.28
CA ASP A 24 -15.76 11.03 16.63
C ASP A 24 -16.95 11.94 16.91
N LYS A 25 -18.13 11.34 17.09
CA LYS A 25 -19.35 12.09 17.29
C LYS A 25 -20.26 11.41 18.29
N ARG A 26 -20.77 12.20 19.22
CA ARG A 26 -21.94 11.86 20.02
C ARG A 26 -23.19 12.19 19.20
N LEU A 27 -23.94 11.16 18.81
CA LEU A 27 -25.17 11.31 18.01
C LEU A 27 -26.39 11.63 18.90
N SER A 28 -26.37 11.16 20.14
CA SER A 28 -27.44 11.38 21.13
C SER A 28 -26.87 11.41 22.54
N ALA A 29 -27.71 11.65 23.55
CA ALA A 29 -27.31 11.48 24.95
C ALA A 29 -26.86 10.05 25.30
N LYS A 30 -27.17 9.03 24.48
CA LYS A 30 -26.81 7.63 24.76
C LYS A 30 -25.92 6.98 23.71
N ASP A 31 -25.71 7.64 22.56
CA ASP A 31 -25.01 7.09 21.41
C ASP A 31 -23.73 7.85 21.09
N LYS A 32 -22.62 7.10 21.01
CA LYS A 32 -21.35 7.57 20.48
C LYS A 32 -20.96 6.74 19.26
N VAL A 33 -20.57 7.40 18.19
CA VAL A 33 -20.01 6.76 16.99
C VAL A 33 -18.59 7.26 16.76
N THR A 34 -17.73 6.35 16.37
CA THR A 34 -16.36 6.63 15.95
C THR A 34 -16.09 5.94 14.61
N GLY A 35 -15.28 6.56 13.79
CA GLY A 35 -14.89 6.03 12.50
C GLY A 35 -13.51 6.53 12.12
N ARG A 36 -12.71 5.66 11.51
CA ARG A 36 -11.45 6.04 10.88
C ARG A 36 -11.28 5.27 9.60
N TRP A 37 -11.07 5.99 8.51
CA TRP A 37 -10.69 5.45 7.23
C TRP A 37 -9.33 5.99 6.83
N PHE A 38 -8.48 5.11 6.33
CA PHE A 38 -7.14 5.43 5.87
C PHE A 38 -6.91 4.75 4.54
N SER A 39 -6.23 5.49 3.66
CA SER A 39 -5.84 5.01 2.34
C SER A 39 -4.48 5.59 1.99
N SER A 40 -3.55 4.73 1.60
CA SER A 40 -2.30 5.13 0.94
C SER A 40 -2.09 4.35 -0.35
N VAL A 41 -1.70 5.04 -1.41
CA VAL A 41 -1.14 4.44 -2.62
C VAL A 41 0.27 4.92 -2.71
N PHE A 42 1.21 4.01 -2.56
CA PHE A 42 2.63 4.28 -2.62
C PHE A 42 3.20 3.56 -3.84
N ASP A 43 4.09 4.24 -4.55
CA ASP A 43 4.92 3.62 -5.57
C ASP A 43 6.35 4.15 -5.47
N SER A 44 7.32 3.31 -5.77
CA SER A 44 8.71 3.73 -5.78
C SER A 44 9.51 2.94 -6.79
N ILE A 45 10.41 3.66 -7.48
CA ILE A 45 11.40 3.08 -8.36
C ILE A 45 12.70 2.95 -7.59
N GLN A 46 13.21 1.72 -7.51
CA GLN A 46 14.57 1.43 -7.09
C GLN A 46 15.42 1.17 -8.34
N PRO A 47 16.38 2.06 -8.66
CA PRO A 47 17.20 1.95 -9.86
C PRO A 47 18.10 0.71 -9.88
N PHE A 48 18.60 0.31 -8.72
CA PHE A 48 19.48 -0.84 -8.55
C PHE A 48 18.99 -1.70 -7.37
N GLY A 49 18.58 -2.94 -7.66
CA GLY A 49 18.23 -3.91 -6.62
C GLY A 49 19.44 -4.31 -5.77
N THR A 50 19.21 -4.76 -4.53
CA THR A 50 20.26 -5.17 -3.59
C THR A 50 20.83 -6.59 -3.84
N SER A 51 20.46 -7.23 -4.96
CA SER A 51 20.85 -8.60 -5.28
C SER A 51 22.11 -8.65 -6.14
N SER A 52 23.03 -9.56 -5.79
CA SER A 52 24.41 -9.63 -6.27
C SER A 52 24.60 -10.14 -7.71
N THR A 53 23.55 -10.52 -8.44
CA THR A 53 23.71 -11.18 -9.74
C THR A 53 23.10 -10.49 -10.95
N LEU A 54 22.07 -9.64 -10.85
CA LEU A 54 21.70 -8.66 -11.90
C LEU A 54 20.93 -7.46 -11.30
N PRO A 55 21.41 -6.20 -11.49
CA PRO A 55 20.91 -5.01 -10.80
C PRO A 55 19.75 -4.34 -11.55
N PHE A 56 18.81 -5.11 -12.09
CA PHE A 56 17.68 -4.52 -12.81
C PHE A 56 16.86 -3.62 -11.89
N GLN A 57 16.37 -2.53 -12.47
CA GLN A 57 15.45 -1.61 -11.82
C GLN A 57 14.21 -2.37 -11.36
N ARG A 58 13.62 -1.92 -10.24
CA ARG A 58 12.38 -2.49 -9.71
C ARG A 58 11.43 -1.38 -9.32
N THR A 59 10.14 -1.67 -9.47
CA THR A 59 9.05 -0.82 -9.01
C THR A 59 8.33 -1.51 -7.85
N PHE A 60 7.95 -0.75 -6.83
CA PHE A 60 7.36 -1.24 -5.58
C PHE A 60 5.97 -0.65 -5.33
N PRO A 61 4.97 -1.05 -6.14
CA PRO A 61 3.62 -0.57 -5.91
C PRO A 61 3.07 -1.19 -4.62
N ASN A 62 2.51 -0.33 -3.78
CA ASN A 62 1.95 -0.67 -2.49
C ASN A 62 0.60 0.03 -2.32
N THR A 63 -0.38 -0.69 -1.77
CA THR A 63 -1.61 -0.06 -1.30
C THR A 63 -1.90 -0.50 0.11
N ASN A 64 -2.34 0.44 0.94
CA ASN A 64 -2.84 0.16 2.28
C ASN A 64 -4.22 0.80 2.45
N ARG A 65 -5.19 0.02 2.91
CA ARG A 65 -6.56 0.45 3.18
C ARG A 65 -6.96 -0.09 4.53
N PHE A 66 -7.30 0.79 5.48
CA PHE A 66 -7.90 0.35 6.73
C PHE A 66 -9.15 1.16 7.07
N LEU A 67 -10.16 0.45 7.59
CA LEU A 67 -11.36 1.01 8.17
C LEU A 67 -11.48 0.54 9.61
N LYS A 68 -11.86 1.44 10.50
CA LYS A 68 -12.32 1.11 11.85
C LYS A 68 -13.62 1.85 12.10
N LEU A 69 -14.62 1.13 12.58
CA LEU A 69 -15.91 1.68 13.00
C LEU A 69 -16.16 1.25 14.44
N GLY A 70 -16.71 2.15 15.23
CA GLY A 70 -17.12 1.90 16.60
C GLY A 70 -18.46 2.56 16.89
N TRP A 71 -19.33 1.87 17.59
CA TRP A 71 -20.58 2.42 18.09
C TRP A 71 -20.83 1.93 19.51
N THR A 72 -21.01 2.87 20.42
CA THR A 72 -21.32 2.59 21.82
C THR A 72 -22.69 3.17 22.15
N ARG A 73 -23.56 2.35 22.73
CA ARG A 73 -24.90 2.73 23.19
C ARG A 73 -25.10 2.38 24.67
N GLU A 74 -25.51 3.37 25.46
CA GLU A 74 -26.06 3.12 26.80
C GLU A 74 -27.49 2.56 26.69
N LEU A 75 -27.71 1.35 27.19
CA LEU A 75 -29.02 0.69 27.19
C LEU A 75 -29.80 1.02 28.47
N SER A 76 -29.11 1.07 29.62
CA SER A 76 -29.64 1.49 30.92
C SER A 76 -28.51 2.07 31.78
N ALA A 77 -28.83 2.60 32.97
CA ALA A 77 -27.85 3.13 33.92
C ALA A 77 -26.75 2.11 34.34
N THR A 78 -26.93 0.84 34.02
CA THR A 78 -26.00 -0.25 34.37
C THR A 78 -25.60 -1.12 33.17
N LYS A 79 -26.04 -0.79 31.95
CA LYS A 79 -25.79 -1.61 30.75
C LYS A 79 -25.37 -0.76 29.57
N ILE A 80 -24.29 -1.16 28.92
CA ILE A 80 -23.76 -0.57 27.68
C ILE A 80 -23.59 -1.67 26.65
N ASN A 81 -23.87 -1.35 25.39
CA ASN A 81 -23.51 -2.17 24.24
C ASN A 81 -22.39 -1.45 23.46
N ASP A 82 -21.33 -2.19 23.10
CA ASP A 82 -20.21 -1.69 22.32
C ASP A 82 -20.01 -2.57 21.09
N PHE A 83 -20.15 -1.96 19.91
CA PHE A 83 -19.93 -2.60 18.63
C PHE A 83 -18.64 -2.07 17.99
N ARG A 84 -17.83 -2.99 17.48
CA ARG A 84 -16.58 -2.66 16.76
C ARG A 84 -16.47 -3.47 15.49
N TYR A 85 -16.10 -2.80 14.42
CA TYR A 85 -15.79 -3.43 13.15
C TYR A 85 -14.49 -2.88 12.58
N GLY A 86 -13.72 -3.74 11.96
CA GLY A 86 -12.45 -3.39 11.33
C GLY A 86 -12.29 -4.08 9.98
N PHE A 87 -11.71 -3.36 9.03
CA PHE A 87 -11.25 -3.89 7.75
C PHE A 87 -9.81 -3.44 7.53
N ASN A 88 -8.99 -4.34 7.01
CA ASN A 88 -7.62 -4.04 6.62
C ASN A 88 -7.29 -4.80 5.34
N ARG A 89 -6.75 -4.10 4.36
CA ARG A 89 -6.18 -4.69 3.15
C ARG A 89 -4.90 -3.98 2.80
N PHE A 90 -3.85 -4.77 2.70
CA PHE A 90 -2.53 -4.35 2.29
C PHE A 90 -2.11 -5.16 1.06
N THR A 91 -1.53 -4.49 0.08
CA THR A 91 -0.94 -5.13 -1.09
C THR A 91 0.47 -4.60 -1.28
N PHE A 92 1.36 -5.48 -1.67
CA PHE A 92 2.73 -5.14 -2.01
C PHE A 92 3.17 -6.02 -3.17
N SER A 93 3.89 -5.45 -4.12
CA SER A 93 4.55 -6.19 -5.19
C SER A 93 5.97 -5.68 -5.41
N GLN A 94 6.81 -6.55 -5.95
CA GLN A 94 8.09 -6.17 -6.52
C GLN A 94 8.02 -6.50 -7.99
N VAL A 95 7.97 -5.48 -8.83
CA VAL A 95 7.89 -5.62 -10.29
C VAL A 95 9.27 -5.32 -10.86
N PRO A 96 10.02 -6.33 -11.35
CA PRO A 96 11.25 -6.08 -12.10
C PRO A 96 10.93 -5.32 -13.38
N ASP A 97 11.76 -4.33 -13.71
CA ASP A 97 11.83 -3.76 -15.04
C ASP A 97 12.79 -4.63 -15.86
N GLU A 98 12.28 -5.32 -16.86
CA GLU A 98 13.06 -6.19 -17.75
C GLU A 98 13.39 -5.42 -19.03
N PRO A 99 14.57 -4.78 -19.14
CA PRO A 99 14.92 -3.95 -20.30
C PRO A 99 15.18 -4.77 -21.58
N ILE A 100 15.27 -6.11 -21.46
CA ILE A 100 15.47 -7.04 -22.57
C ILE A 100 14.39 -8.12 -22.46
N SER A 101 13.51 -8.17 -23.45
CA SER A 101 12.44 -9.15 -23.59
C SER A 101 12.92 -10.39 -24.37
N LEU A 102 12.16 -11.49 -24.30
CA LEU A 102 12.45 -12.71 -25.08
C LEU A 102 12.50 -12.42 -26.60
N SER A 103 11.67 -11.50 -27.08
CA SER A 103 11.69 -11.05 -28.48
C SER A 103 13.00 -10.35 -28.88
N ASP A 104 13.66 -9.64 -27.95
CA ASP A 104 14.92 -8.95 -28.22
C ASP A 104 16.09 -9.92 -28.44
N ILE A 105 15.94 -11.18 -28.00
CA ILE A 105 16.91 -12.26 -28.17
C ILE A 105 16.42 -13.37 -29.11
N GLY A 106 15.31 -13.15 -29.83
CA GLY A 106 14.74 -14.14 -30.76
C GLY A 106 14.19 -15.41 -30.08
N ALA A 107 13.86 -15.35 -28.79
CA ALA A 107 13.27 -16.45 -28.04
C ALA A 107 11.74 -16.31 -27.91
N VAL A 108 11.05 -17.44 -27.79
CA VAL A 108 9.62 -17.54 -27.45
C VAL A 108 9.43 -18.44 -26.24
N ARG A 109 8.32 -18.28 -25.52
CA ARG A 109 8.02 -19.01 -24.28
C ARG A 109 7.55 -20.43 -24.52
#